data_AF-A0A255TZ67-F1
#
_entry.id   AF-A0A255TZ67-F1
#
_cell.length_a   1.000
_cell.length_b   1.000
_cell.length_c   1.000
_cell.angle_alpha   90.00
_cell.angle_beta   90.00
_cell.angle_gamma   90.00
#
_symmetry.space_group_name_H-M   'P 1'
#
loop_
_entity.id
_entity.type
_entity.pdbx_description
1 polymer ?
#
loop_
_entity_poly.entity_id
_entity_poly.type
_entity_poly.pdbx_seq_one_letter_code
_entity_poly.pdbx_strand_id
1 'polypeptide(L)'
;MKYYHYLIALIGMMCLVTGCKKTPQQIFSEQKSGVVLICNKFYYEITLNDTHFYFSGLDEDGDFSNLTADLSEIRQNAGVLNGTGFFIDNKGSILTNRHVVAPEVDKATVRKNMNAIIMGYAQYIEVLQDSMNQRYQALQAYAQDKVYTDYDGNSYTSMSQEEYFTINSELESLKEQYRQAQEIKQQLQENILNYNFDVKLHSQFGIAYDGSSVASWDDFMKTPCTLKRVSQDANSDLALLQLDRGVTPDGKYIFTIDETNIKVGDKLEINQPLYMIGYNHGVTLAQTTSGISAQFTSGTVTQQPDGNRVMYSIPAMQGSSGSPVVDDHGRVVAVNFAGTNGSDNFNFGIPVLRVATFLK
;
A
#
# COMPACT_ATOMS: atom_id res chain seq x y z
N MET A 1 -43.53 -10.16 61.97
CA MET A 1 -43.03 -11.17 61.02
C MET A 1 -43.40 -10.94 59.54
N LYS A 2 -43.88 -9.75 59.12
CA LYS A 2 -44.20 -9.48 57.69
C LYS A 2 -43.22 -8.56 56.94
N TYR A 3 -42.18 -8.03 57.61
CA TYR A 3 -41.20 -7.13 56.99
C TYR A 3 -39.91 -7.80 56.49
N TYR A 4 -39.64 -9.06 56.87
CA TYR A 4 -38.44 -9.79 56.44
C TYR A 4 -38.53 -10.41 55.04
N HIS A 5 -39.74 -10.54 54.48
CA HIS A 5 -39.93 -11.18 53.16
C HIS A 5 -39.66 -10.21 51.99
N TYR A 6 -39.79 -8.89 52.20
CA TYR A 6 -39.43 -7.90 51.19
C TYR A 6 -37.92 -7.60 51.14
N LEU A 7 -37.20 -7.83 52.25
CA LEU A 7 -35.74 -7.64 52.28
C LEU A 7 -35.00 -8.77 51.55
N ILE A 8 -35.55 -10.00 51.56
CA ILE A 8 -34.97 -11.15 50.84
C ILE A 8 -35.30 -11.09 49.33
N ALA A 9 -36.42 -10.46 48.95
CA ALA A 9 -36.77 -10.23 47.54
C ALA A 9 -35.92 -9.13 46.87
N LEU A 10 -35.36 -8.19 47.66
CA LEU A 10 -34.51 -7.10 47.13
C LEU A 10 -33.03 -7.48 47.02
N ILE A 11 -32.59 -8.56 47.67
CA ILE A 11 -31.21 -9.08 47.58
C ILE A 11 -31.05 -10.05 46.39
N GLY A 12 -32.16 -10.49 45.77
CA GLY A 12 -32.16 -11.37 44.60
C GLY A 12 -32.08 -10.68 43.24
N MET A 13 -32.03 -9.34 43.18
CA MET A 13 -32.01 -8.57 41.92
C MET A 13 -30.84 -7.57 41.89
N MET A 14 -29.68 -8.04 42.33
CA MET A 14 -28.39 -7.40 42.06
C MET A 14 -27.41 -8.43 41.51
N CYS A 15 -27.87 -9.23 40.53
CA CYS A 15 -26.95 -9.81 39.55
C CYS A 15 -26.41 -8.63 38.74
N LEU A 16 -25.33 -8.04 39.24
CA LEU A 16 -24.39 -7.30 38.42
C LEU A 16 -24.21 -8.11 37.15
N VAL A 17 -24.59 -7.53 36.01
CA VAL A 17 -24.35 -8.09 34.69
C VAL A 17 -22.86 -7.94 34.40
N THR A 18 -22.01 -8.56 35.22
CA THR A 18 -20.66 -8.91 34.82
C THR A 18 -20.87 -10.03 33.81
N GLY A 19 -20.80 -9.72 32.52
CA GLY A 19 -20.92 -10.72 31.47
C GLY A 19 -20.04 -11.92 31.81
N CYS A 20 -20.62 -13.12 31.82
CA CYS A 20 -19.85 -14.32 32.15
C CYS A 20 -18.68 -14.46 31.16
N LYS A 21 -17.50 -14.86 31.67
CA LYS A 21 -16.38 -15.28 30.82
C LYS A 21 -16.88 -16.29 29.79
N LYS A 22 -16.50 -16.09 28.54
CA LYS A 22 -16.87 -16.98 27.43
C LYS A 22 -15.76 -18.00 27.23
N THR A 23 -16.12 -19.20 26.78
CA THR A 23 -15.10 -20.13 26.30
C THR A 23 -14.51 -19.59 25.00
N PRO A 24 -13.25 -19.93 24.67
CA PRO A 24 -12.64 -19.49 23.41
C PRO A 24 -13.46 -19.91 22.18
N GLN A 25 -14.07 -21.10 22.22
CA GLN A 25 -14.94 -21.58 21.16
C GLN A 25 -16.22 -20.74 21.00
N GLN A 26 -16.82 -20.29 22.12
CA GLN A 26 -17.98 -19.40 22.08
C GLN A 26 -17.63 -18.07 21.43
N ILE A 27 -16.53 -17.44 21.85
CA ILE A 27 -16.02 -16.19 21.26
C ILE A 27 -15.86 -16.37 19.75
N PHE A 28 -15.13 -17.39 19.32
CA PHE A 28 -14.91 -17.64 17.90
C PHE A 28 -16.23 -17.85 17.13
N SER A 29 -17.13 -18.69 17.64
CA SER A 29 -18.39 -19.01 16.96
C SER A 29 -19.32 -17.81 16.80
N GLU A 30 -19.34 -16.90 17.79
CA GLU A 30 -20.18 -15.71 17.77
C GLU A 30 -19.58 -14.61 16.87
N GLN A 31 -18.25 -14.44 16.92
CA GLN A 31 -17.60 -13.23 16.40
C GLN A 31 -17.01 -13.40 15.01
N LYS A 32 -16.66 -14.62 14.58
CA LYS A 32 -15.99 -14.85 13.29
C LYS A 32 -16.76 -14.33 12.09
N SER A 33 -18.10 -14.28 12.16
CA SER A 33 -18.93 -13.77 11.07
C SER A 33 -18.76 -12.28 10.84
N GLY A 34 -18.27 -11.53 11.85
CA GLY A 34 -18.00 -10.10 11.77
C GLY A 34 -16.61 -9.75 11.24
N VAL A 35 -15.74 -10.74 11.03
CA VAL A 35 -14.37 -10.57 10.55
C VAL A 35 -14.32 -10.90 9.06
N VAL A 36 -13.58 -10.10 8.29
CA VAL A 36 -13.52 -10.18 6.84
C VAL A 36 -12.08 -10.14 6.33
N LEU A 37 -11.81 -10.86 5.25
CA LEU A 37 -10.55 -10.77 4.52
C LEU A 37 -10.67 -9.59 3.55
N ILE A 38 -9.76 -8.63 3.67
CA ILE A 38 -9.66 -7.46 2.81
C ILE A 38 -8.62 -7.73 1.73
N CYS A 39 -8.97 -7.37 0.49
CA CYS A 39 -8.03 -7.31 -0.62
C CYS A 39 -7.97 -5.88 -1.16
N ASN A 40 -6.76 -5.33 -1.20
CA ASN A 40 -6.46 -4.04 -1.81
C ASN A 40 -5.65 -4.29 -3.08
N LYS A 41 -6.21 -3.91 -4.23
CA LYS A 41 -5.50 -3.88 -5.51
C LYS A 41 -5.07 -2.45 -5.80
N PHE A 42 -3.78 -2.20 -5.94
CA PHE A 42 -3.24 -0.85 -5.99
C PHE A 42 -2.06 -0.66 -6.95
N TYR A 43 -1.85 0.59 -7.35
CA TYR A 43 -0.67 1.04 -8.08
C TYR A 43 -0.40 2.51 -7.77
N TYR A 44 0.80 2.96 -8.09
CA TYR A 44 1.24 4.33 -7.90
C TYR A 44 1.32 5.06 -9.23
N GLU A 45 1.14 6.36 -9.22
CA GLU A 45 1.25 7.26 -10.36
C GLU A 45 2.21 8.42 -10.02
N ILE A 46 3.10 8.74 -10.97
CA ILE A 46 3.94 9.93 -10.97
C ILE A 46 3.61 10.71 -12.24
N THR A 47 3.42 12.02 -12.11
CA THR A 47 3.22 12.92 -13.26
C THR A 47 4.49 13.72 -13.53
N LEU A 48 4.98 13.66 -14.76
CA LEU A 48 6.14 14.41 -15.30
C LEU A 48 5.69 15.18 -16.54
N ASN A 49 5.58 16.52 -16.46
CA ASN A 49 5.17 17.39 -17.57
C ASN A 49 3.99 16.82 -18.39
N ASP A 50 2.85 16.62 -17.71
CA ASP A 50 1.61 16.02 -18.25
C ASP A 50 1.69 14.55 -18.71
N THR A 51 2.86 13.92 -18.59
CA THR A 51 3.04 12.48 -18.83
C THR A 51 2.89 11.70 -17.53
N HIS A 52 2.16 10.60 -17.57
CA HIS A 52 1.89 9.76 -16.41
C HIS A 52 2.71 8.47 -16.47
N PHE A 53 3.40 8.16 -15.38
CA PHE A 53 4.13 6.92 -15.18
C PHE A 53 3.52 6.16 -14.02
N TYR A 54 3.40 4.85 -14.16
CA TYR A 54 2.76 3.99 -13.19
C TYR A 54 3.66 2.83 -12.79
N PHE A 55 3.55 2.37 -11.55
CA PHE A 55 4.30 1.24 -11.02
C PHE A 55 3.56 0.59 -9.85
N SER A 56 3.84 -0.68 -9.56
CA SER A 56 3.13 -1.44 -8.51
C SER A 56 3.84 -1.46 -7.15
N GLY A 57 5.10 -1.04 -7.11
CA GLY A 57 5.91 -1.00 -5.89
C GLY A 57 7.40 -0.87 -6.19
N LEU A 58 8.20 -1.05 -5.15
CA LEU A 58 9.65 -1.19 -5.23
C LEU A 58 10.02 -2.60 -4.78
N ASP A 59 10.98 -3.24 -5.45
CA ASP A 59 11.49 -4.55 -5.04
C ASP A 59 12.54 -4.45 -3.91
N GLU A 60 13.19 -5.56 -3.57
CA GLU A 60 14.18 -5.64 -2.47
C GLU A 60 15.44 -4.80 -2.73
N ASP A 61 15.82 -4.62 -4.00
CA ASP A 61 16.93 -3.77 -4.42
C ASP A 61 16.51 -2.29 -4.53
N GLY A 62 15.21 -2.04 -4.38
CA GLY A 62 14.57 -0.75 -4.46
C GLY A 62 14.19 -0.36 -5.88
N ASP A 63 14.29 -1.25 -6.88
CA ASP A 63 13.95 -0.98 -8.27
C ASP A 63 12.42 -1.00 -8.49
N PHE A 64 11.95 -0.30 -9.52
CA PHE A 64 10.52 -0.24 -9.81
C PHE A 64 9.97 -1.57 -10.29
N SER A 65 8.92 -2.04 -9.64
CA SER A 65 8.10 -3.14 -10.14
C SER A 65 7.05 -2.64 -11.13
N ASN A 66 7.01 -3.24 -12.33
CA ASN A 66 6.02 -2.95 -13.38
C ASN A 66 5.94 -1.47 -13.79
N LEU A 67 7.08 -0.79 -13.90
CA LEU A 67 7.12 0.60 -14.37
C LEU A 67 6.64 0.67 -15.83
N THR A 68 5.60 1.46 -16.10
CA THR A 68 5.04 1.65 -17.44
C THR A 68 4.39 3.02 -17.59
N ALA A 69 4.26 3.49 -18.83
CA ALA A 69 3.45 4.66 -19.19
C ALA A 69 2.02 4.26 -19.64
N ASP A 70 1.71 2.96 -19.76
CA ASP A 70 0.39 2.46 -20.13
C ASP A 70 -0.46 2.12 -18.89
N LEU A 71 -1.55 2.89 -18.72
CA LEU A 71 -2.51 2.69 -17.64
C LEU A 71 -3.19 1.30 -17.68
N SER A 72 -3.39 0.74 -18.87
CA SER A 72 -4.01 -0.58 -19.04
C SER A 72 -3.08 -1.68 -18.58
N GLU A 73 -1.78 -1.55 -18.86
CA GLU A 73 -0.74 -2.49 -18.45
C GLU A 73 -0.60 -2.52 -16.93
N ILE A 74 -0.47 -1.35 -16.27
CA ILE A 74 -0.33 -1.34 -14.81
C ILE A 74 -1.58 -1.88 -14.10
N ARG A 75 -2.79 -1.69 -14.66
CA ARG A 75 -4.02 -2.24 -14.06
C ARG A 75 -4.06 -3.77 -14.08
N GLN A 76 -3.39 -4.39 -15.06
CA GLN A 76 -3.22 -5.84 -15.12
C GLN A 76 -2.16 -6.32 -14.12
N ASN A 77 -1.07 -5.56 -13.96
CA ASN A 77 0.07 -5.89 -13.10
C ASN A 77 0.07 -5.14 -11.75
N ALA A 78 -1.11 -4.71 -11.29
CA ALA A 78 -1.22 -3.94 -10.05
C ALA A 78 -0.80 -4.78 -8.84
N GLY A 79 -0.25 -4.10 -7.83
CA GLY A 79 0.07 -4.71 -6.55
C GLY A 79 -1.19 -5.20 -5.85
N VAL A 80 -1.06 -6.30 -5.11
CA VAL A 80 -2.14 -6.86 -4.30
C VAL A 80 -1.65 -7.00 -2.87
N LEU A 81 -2.40 -6.45 -1.94
CA LEU A 81 -2.16 -6.58 -0.51
C LEU A 81 -3.40 -7.17 0.17
N ASN A 82 -3.18 -8.11 1.08
CA ASN A 82 -4.24 -8.71 1.88
C ASN A 82 -4.09 -8.31 3.34
N GLY A 83 -5.22 -8.15 4.00
CA GLY A 83 -5.31 -7.84 5.42
C GLY A 83 -6.62 -8.33 5.99
N THR A 84 -6.81 -8.13 7.29
CA THR A 84 -8.04 -8.45 7.99
C THR A 84 -8.76 -7.16 8.37
N GLY A 85 -10.09 -7.18 8.40
CA GLY A 85 -10.87 -6.13 9.04
C GLY A 85 -12.10 -6.70 9.71
N PHE A 86 -12.85 -5.84 10.40
CA PHE A 86 -14.06 -6.26 11.10
C PHE A 86 -15.12 -5.17 11.18
N PHE A 87 -16.39 -5.58 11.20
CA PHE A 87 -17.52 -4.66 11.26
C PHE A 87 -17.66 -4.02 12.64
N ILE A 88 -17.86 -2.70 12.67
CA ILE A 88 -18.01 -1.92 13.92
C ILE A 88 -19.38 -1.24 14.07
N ASP A 89 -20.21 -1.29 13.03
CA ASP A 89 -21.58 -0.78 13.06
C ASP A 89 -22.47 -1.53 12.05
N ASN A 90 -23.73 -1.08 11.92
CA ASN A 90 -24.69 -1.60 10.95
C ASN A 90 -24.61 -0.94 9.56
N LYS A 91 -23.70 0.02 9.36
CA LYS A 91 -23.56 0.81 8.12
C LYS A 91 -22.51 0.23 7.18
N GLY A 92 -22.04 -0.99 7.44
CA GLY A 92 -20.98 -1.62 6.69
C GLY A 92 -19.60 -1.00 6.96
N SER A 93 -19.41 -0.30 8.08
CA SER A 93 -18.10 0.25 8.45
C SER A 93 -17.16 -0.86 8.90
N ILE A 94 -15.99 -0.93 8.28
CA ILE A 94 -14.97 -1.96 8.51
C ILE A 94 -13.71 -1.28 9.02
N LEU A 95 -13.29 -1.62 10.24
CA LEU A 95 -12.04 -1.17 10.82
C LEU A 95 -10.90 -2.11 10.39
N THR A 96 -9.76 -1.54 10.00
CA THR A 96 -8.54 -2.26 9.62
C THR A 96 -7.30 -1.38 9.85
N ASN A 97 -6.15 -1.83 9.38
CA ASN A 97 -4.91 -1.07 9.39
C ASN A 97 -4.79 -0.10 8.21
N ARG A 98 -4.07 1.02 8.39
CA ARG A 98 -3.81 1.98 7.31
C ARG A 98 -2.93 1.37 6.22
N HIS A 99 -1.84 0.67 6.55
CA HIS A 99 -0.97 0.07 5.55
C HIS A 99 -1.66 -0.98 4.67
N VAL A 100 -2.76 -1.61 5.14
CA VAL A 100 -3.56 -2.56 4.35
C VAL A 100 -4.27 -1.85 3.18
N VAL A 101 -4.71 -0.61 3.40
CA VAL A 101 -5.56 0.13 2.43
C VAL A 101 -4.84 1.29 1.75
N ALA A 102 -3.79 1.81 2.37
CA ALA A 102 -2.98 2.91 1.89
C ALA A 102 -1.49 2.57 2.11
N PRO A 103 -0.96 1.57 1.38
CA PRO A 103 0.45 1.21 1.47
C PRO A 103 1.31 2.43 1.09
N GLU A 104 2.32 2.71 1.91
CA GLU A 104 3.27 3.79 1.67
C GLU A 104 4.40 3.29 0.75
N VAL A 105 4.96 4.21 -0.03
CA VAL A 105 6.15 3.98 -0.83
C VAL A 105 7.23 5.00 -0.47
N ASP A 106 8.48 4.56 -0.43
CA ASP A 106 9.61 5.45 -0.15
C ASP A 106 9.81 6.45 -1.31
N LYS A 107 9.30 7.67 -1.12
CA LYS A 107 9.44 8.78 -2.07
C LYS A 107 10.90 9.12 -2.35
N ALA A 108 11.82 8.93 -1.41
CA ALA A 108 13.24 9.23 -1.66
C ALA A 108 13.84 8.25 -2.68
N THR A 109 13.54 6.96 -2.53
CA THR A 109 13.96 5.92 -3.48
C THR A 109 13.29 6.08 -4.84
N VAL A 110 11.97 6.32 -4.88
CA VAL A 110 11.23 6.62 -6.12
C VAL A 110 11.89 7.76 -6.89
N ARG A 111 12.19 8.87 -6.20
CA ARG A 111 12.85 10.03 -6.81
C ARG A 111 14.22 9.68 -7.37
N LYS A 112 15.05 9.00 -6.57
CA LYS A 112 16.40 8.59 -6.96
C LYS A 112 16.36 7.77 -8.25
N ASN A 113 15.49 6.77 -8.31
CA ASN A 113 15.42 5.84 -9.44
C ASN A 113 14.85 6.52 -10.69
N MET A 114 13.80 7.32 -10.54
CA MET A 114 13.24 8.07 -11.66
C MET A 114 14.27 9.05 -12.24
N ASN A 115 15.00 9.76 -11.38
CA ASN A 115 16.07 10.65 -11.84
C ASN A 115 17.21 9.90 -12.51
N ALA A 116 17.56 8.70 -12.04
CA ALA A 116 18.56 7.85 -12.67
C ALA A 116 18.13 7.42 -14.09
N ILE A 117 16.86 7.06 -14.28
CA ILE A 117 16.28 6.76 -15.60
C ILE A 117 16.40 7.97 -16.53
N ILE A 118 15.94 9.14 -16.08
CA ILE A 118 15.98 10.39 -16.86
C ILE A 118 17.43 10.75 -17.24
N MET A 119 18.36 10.68 -16.29
CA MET A 119 19.78 10.96 -16.53
C MET A 119 20.42 9.95 -17.48
N GLY A 120 20.04 8.67 -17.39
CA GLY A 120 20.51 7.63 -18.30
C GLY A 120 20.14 7.93 -19.76
N TYR A 121 18.90 8.36 -20.01
CA TYR A 121 18.47 8.80 -21.34
C TYR A 121 19.20 10.07 -21.81
N ALA A 122 19.39 11.05 -20.93
CA ALA A 122 20.13 12.27 -21.26
C ALA A 122 21.59 11.95 -21.64
N GLN A 123 22.25 11.04 -20.92
CA GLN A 123 23.60 10.57 -21.21
C GLN A 123 23.67 9.81 -22.53
N TYR A 124 22.67 8.97 -22.82
CA TYR A 124 22.59 8.26 -24.10
C TYR A 124 22.48 9.24 -25.28
N ILE A 125 21.66 10.28 -25.15
CA ILE A 125 21.55 11.33 -26.16
C ILE A 125 22.88 12.08 -26.33
N GLU A 126 23.61 12.34 -25.24
CA GLU A 126 24.93 12.96 -25.32
C GLU A 126 25.93 12.10 -26.12
N VAL A 127 25.93 10.78 -25.93
CA VAL A 127 26.75 9.85 -26.74
C VAL A 127 26.37 9.91 -28.23
N LEU A 128 25.06 10.00 -28.54
CA LEU A 128 24.61 10.18 -29.93
C LEU A 128 25.09 11.52 -30.51
N GLN A 129 25.01 12.60 -29.72
CA GLN A 129 25.50 13.92 -30.09
C GLN A 129 27.00 13.95 -30.37
N ASP A 130 27.79 13.28 -29.54
CA ASP A 130 29.24 13.15 -29.75
C ASP A 130 29.55 12.42 -31.07
N SER A 131 28.84 11.32 -31.34
CA SER A 131 28.96 10.58 -32.60
C SER A 131 28.61 11.44 -33.82
N MET A 132 27.51 12.19 -33.75
CA MET A 132 27.11 13.14 -34.80
C MET A 132 28.16 14.23 -35.02
N ASN A 133 28.72 14.78 -33.93
CA ASN A 133 29.75 15.82 -33.99
C ASN A 133 31.07 15.28 -34.59
N GLN A 134 31.49 14.07 -34.23
CA GLN A 134 32.66 13.42 -34.83
C GLN A 134 32.47 13.21 -36.34
N ARG A 135 31.29 12.74 -36.77
CA ARG A 135 30.96 12.58 -38.18
C ARG A 135 30.97 13.93 -38.91
N TYR A 136 30.38 14.95 -38.30
CA TYR A 136 30.37 16.31 -38.83
C TYR A 136 31.79 16.86 -39.04
N GLN A 137 32.66 16.73 -38.04
CA GLN A 137 34.06 17.15 -38.11
C GLN A 137 34.85 16.39 -39.19
N ALA A 138 34.63 15.08 -39.31
CA ALA A 138 35.30 14.26 -40.33
C ALA A 138 34.90 14.69 -41.75
N LEU A 139 33.62 14.97 -41.99
CA LEU A 139 33.12 15.48 -43.28
C LEU A 139 33.66 16.87 -43.59
N GLN A 140 33.73 17.76 -42.59
CA GLN A 140 34.35 19.08 -42.76
C GLN A 140 35.83 18.98 -43.10
N ALA A 141 36.59 18.15 -42.38
CA ALA A 141 38.01 17.93 -42.64
C ALA A 141 38.25 17.35 -44.03
N TYR A 142 37.42 16.38 -44.44
CA TYR A 142 37.45 15.83 -45.79
C TYR A 142 37.17 16.90 -46.85
N ALA A 143 36.11 17.70 -46.68
CA ALA A 143 35.78 18.78 -47.60
C ALA A 143 36.91 19.82 -47.69
N GLN A 144 37.56 20.14 -46.56
CA GLN A 144 38.67 21.08 -46.48
C GLN A 144 39.93 20.55 -47.17
N ASP A 145 40.26 19.26 -47.03
CA ASP A 145 41.41 18.61 -47.71
C ASP A 145 41.28 18.70 -49.25
N LYS A 146 40.05 18.76 -49.76
CA LYS A 146 39.78 18.88 -51.20
C LYS A 146 39.89 20.30 -51.73
N VAL A 147 40.02 21.31 -50.87
CA VAL A 147 40.18 22.72 -51.25
C VAL A 147 41.65 23.05 -51.46
N TYR A 148 41.99 23.63 -52.61
CA TYR A 148 43.35 24.08 -52.95
C TYR A 148 43.33 25.52 -53.47
N THR A 149 44.45 26.22 -53.35
CA THR A 149 44.58 27.62 -53.77
C THR A 149 45.55 27.72 -54.95
N ASP A 150 45.21 28.51 -55.97
CA ASP A 150 46.11 28.79 -57.10
C ASP A 150 47.18 29.84 -56.75
N TYR A 151 48.06 30.16 -57.71
CA TYR A 151 49.13 31.16 -57.54
C TYR A 151 48.60 32.59 -57.33
N ASP A 152 47.37 32.87 -57.77
CA ASP A 152 46.72 34.17 -57.67
C ASP A 152 45.87 34.31 -56.39
N GLY A 153 45.82 33.27 -55.55
CA GLY A 153 45.10 33.26 -54.28
C GLY A 153 43.63 32.83 -54.38
N ASN A 154 43.16 32.32 -55.53
CA ASN A 154 41.79 31.83 -55.68
C ASN A 154 41.67 30.38 -55.19
N SER A 155 40.62 30.09 -54.41
CA SER A 155 40.34 28.74 -53.90
C SER A 155 39.45 27.95 -54.85
N TYR A 156 39.83 26.70 -55.11
CA TYR A 156 39.06 25.73 -55.89
C TYR A 156 38.88 24.46 -55.07
N THR A 157 37.92 23.61 -55.45
CA THR A 157 37.77 22.28 -54.88
C THR A 157 37.98 21.20 -55.94
N SER A 158 38.58 20.09 -55.53
CA SER A 158 38.74 18.89 -56.35
C SER A 158 37.55 17.93 -56.27
N MET A 159 36.53 18.25 -55.46
CA MET A 159 35.31 17.44 -55.33
C MET A 159 34.44 17.50 -56.59
N SER A 160 33.77 16.40 -56.91
CA SER A 160 32.71 16.40 -57.93
C SER A 160 31.45 17.13 -57.42
N GLN A 161 30.56 17.53 -58.34
CA GLN A 161 29.31 18.19 -57.98
C GLN A 161 28.39 17.30 -57.14
N GLU A 162 28.35 16.00 -57.43
CA GLU A 162 27.56 15.01 -56.69
C GLU A 162 28.11 14.80 -55.27
N GLU A 163 29.43 14.72 -55.14
CA GLU A 163 30.12 14.58 -53.86
C GLU A 163 29.93 15.80 -52.97
N TYR A 164 30.08 17.00 -53.53
CA TYR A 164 29.80 18.26 -52.84
C TYR A 164 28.36 18.31 -52.33
N PHE A 165 27.39 17.97 -53.19
CA PHE A 165 25.97 17.96 -52.82
C PHE A 165 25.68 16.96 -51.70
N THR A 166 26.24 15.74 -51.81
CA THR A 166 26.05 14.67 -50.82
C THR A 166 26.59 15.08 -49.44
N ILE A 167 27.82 15.59 -49.39
CA ILE A 167 28.45 16.04 -48.13
C ILE A 167 27.65 17.18 -47.52
N ASN A 168 27.26 18.18 -48.31
CA ASN A 168 26.53 19.33 -47.77
C ASN A 168 25.14 18.92 -47.24
N SER A 169 24.45 18.01 -47.94
CA SER A 169 23.18 17.43 -47.46
C SER A 169 23.35 16.68 -46.14
N GLU A 170 24.41 15.87 -46.01
CA GLU A 170 24.70 15.15 -44.77
C GLU A 170 25.06 16.10 -43.62
N LEU A 171 25.85 17.14 -43.87
CA LEU A 171 26.20 18.15 -42.87
C LEU A 171 24.96 18.89 -42.32
N GLU A 172 24.03 19.28 -43.19
CA GLU A 172 22.77 19.92 -42.76
C GLU A 172 21.87 18.95 -42.00
N SER A 173 21.79 17.68 -42.44
CA SER A 173 21.06 16.63 -41.72
C SER A 173 21.62 16.39 -40.32
N LEU A 174 22.95 16.32 -40.16
CA LEU A 174 23.61 16.15 -38.86
C LEU A 174 23.36 17.34 -37.93
N LYS A 175 23.41 18.58 -38.44
CA LYS A 175 23.09 19.77 -37.65
C LYS A 175 21.66 19.72 -37.10
N GLU A 176 20.71 19.36 -37.96
CA GLU A 176 19.30 19.31 -37.57
C GLU A 176 19.03 18.19 -36.55
N GLN A 177 19.59 16.99 -36.77
CA GLN A 177 19.48 15.89 -35.81
C GLN A 177 20.12 16.24 -34.45
N TYR A 178 21.28 16.91 -34.47
CA TYR A 178 21.94 17.37 -33.24
C TYR A 178 21.07 18.38 -32.48
N ARG A 179 20.45 19.33 -33.20
CA ARG A 179 19.54 20.33 -32.61
C ARG A 179 18.32 19.66 -31.96
N GLN A 180 17.67 18.73 -32.66
CA GLN A 180 16.54 17.97 -32.12
C GLN A 180 16.95 17.15 -30.88
N ALA A 181 18.09 16.48 -30.95
CA ALA A 181 18.65 15.76 -29.80
C ALA A 181 18.91 16.68 -28.60
N GLN A 182 19.41 17.89 -28.84
CA GLN A 182 19.65 18.89 -27.80
C GLN A 182 18.33 19.33 -27.12
N GLU A 183 17.27 19.54 -27.89
CA GLU A 183 15.94 19.90 -27.36
C GLU A 183 15.37 18.77 -26.47
N ILE A 184 15.44 17.53 -26.93
CA ILE A 184 14.99 16.37 -26.13
C ILE A 184 15.83 16.24 -24.86
N LYS A 185 17.16 16.38 -24.94
CA LYS A 185 18.03 16.31 -23.77
C LYS A 185 17.68 17.40 -22.75
N GLN A 186 17.43 18.63 -23.20
CA GLN A 186 17.01 19.72 -22.33
C GLN A 186 15.67 19.42 -21.65
N GLN A 187 14.67 18.93 -22.40
CA GLN A 187 13.38 18.54 -21.83
C GLN A 187 13.51 17.43 -20.78
N LEU A 188 14.39 16.44 -21.00
CA LEU A 188 14.67 15.41 -19.99
C LEU A 188 15.29 16.02 -18.72
N GLN A 189 16.25 16.93 -18.86
CA GLN A 189 16.88 17.59 -17.72
C GLN A 189 15.89 18.46 -16.92
N GLU A 190 14.94 19.10 -17.60
CA GLU A 190 13.85 19.85 -16.97
C GLU A 190 12.86 18.95 -16.20
N ASN A 191 12.74 17.67 -16.60
CA ASN A 191 11.87 16.67 -15.96
C ASN A 191 12.47 16.02 -14.72
N ILE A 192 13.71 16.37 -14.32
CA ILE A 192 14.33 15.83 -13.12
C ILE A 192 13.46 16.16 -11.90
N LEU A 193 13.04 15.12 -11.17
CA LEU A 193 12.19 15.26 -10.01
C LEU A 193 12.90 16.03 -8.89
N ASN A 194 12.26 17.12 -8.46
CA ASN A 194 12.60 17.84 -7.25
C ASN A 194 12.06 17.11 -6.00
N TYR A 195 12.29 17.67 -4.81
CA TYR A 195 11.85 17.06 -3.54
C TYR A 195 10.34 17.18 -3.27
N ASN A 196 9.63 18.02 -4.04
CA ASN A 196 8.21 18.31 -3.86
C ASN A 196 7.30 17.54 -4.84
N PHE A 197 7.84 16.52 -5.51
CA PHE A 197 7.04 15.69 -6.40
C PHE A 197 6.02 14.86 -5.62
N ASP A 198 4.90 14.55 -6.27
CA ASP A 198 3.87 13.71 -5.67
C ASP A 198 3.86 12.30 -6.27
N VAL A 199 3.49 11.34 -5.42
CA VAL A 199 3.26 9.96 -5.81
C VAL A 199 1.84 9.64 -5.40
N LYS A 200 0.96 9.49 -6.39
CA LYS A 200 -0.46 9.27 -6.15
C LYS A 200 -0.73 7.77 -6.08
N LEU A 201 -1.29 7.33 -4.97
CA LEU A 201 -1.77 5.96 -4.80
C LEU A 201 -3.17 5.82 -5.40
N HIS A 202 -3.37 4.80 -6.21
CA HIS A 202 -4.67 4.34 -6.69
C HIS A 202 -4.98 2.98 -6.09
N SER A 203 -6.12 2.85 -5.43
CA SER A 203 -6.53 1.62 -4.78
C SER A 203 -7.98 1.26 -5.09
N GLN A 204 -8.25 -0.03 -5.17
CA GLN A 204 -9.57 -0.62 -5.19
C GLN A 204 -9.67 -1.65 -4.07
N PHE A 205 -10.81 -1.71 -3.39
CA PHE A 205 -10.99 -2.56 -2.22
C PHE A 205 -12.19 -3.48 -2.40
N GLY A 206 -11.98 -4.76 -2.10
CA GLY A 206 -13.04 -5.74 -1.97
C GLY A 206 -12.83 -6.60 -0.74
N ILE A 207 -13.91 -7.20 -0.23
CA ILE A 207 -13.84 -8.10 0.93
C ILE A 207 -14.41 -9.47 0.62
N ALA A 208 -13.94 -10.47 1.37
CA ALA A 208 -14.53 -11.80 1.41
C ALA A 208 -14.94 -12.16 2.84
N TYR A 209 -16.10 -12.79 2.97
CA TYR A 209 -16.62 -13.28 4.25
C TYR A 209 -16.08 -14.67 4.57
N ASP A 210 -16.05 -15.05 5.85
CA ASP A 210 -15.90 -16.45 6.28
C ASP A 210 -16.88 -17.36 5.52
N GLY A 211 -16.35 -18.46 4.97
CA GLY A 211 -17.06 -19.42 4.11
C GLY A 211 -17.12 -19.06 2.61
N SER A 212 -16.59 -17.90 2.18
CA SER A 212 -16.61 -17.52 0.76
C SER A 212 -15.62 -18.36 -0.06
N SER A 213 -15.98 -18.73 -1.29
CA SER A 213 -15.02 -19.24 -2.26
C SER A 213 -14.25 -18.07 -2.87
N VAL A 214 -12.92 -18.08 -2.74
CA VAL A 214 -12.04 -17.02 -3.24
C VAL A 214 -10.95 -17.67 -4.07
N ALA A 215 -10.90 -17.35 -5.37
CA ALA A 215 -9.87 -17.81 -6.29
C ALA A 215 -9.18 -16.64 -7.01
N SER A 216 -9.84 -15.49 -7.09
CA SER A 216 -9.38 -14.35 -7.88
C SER A 216 -9.81 -13.02 -7.26
N TRP A 217 -9.24 -11.92 -7.79
CA TRP A 217 -9.66 -10.56 -7.47
C TRP A 217 -11.16 -10.33 -7.64
N ASP A 218 -11.76 -10.91 -8.68
CA ASP A 218 -13.18 -10.74 -9.00
C ASP A 218 -14.10 -11.28 -7.88
N ASP A 219 -13.63 -12.27 -7.11
CA ASP A 219 -14.38 -12.80 -5.97
C ASP A 219 -14.50 -11.78 -4.83
N PHE A 220 -13.46 -10.97 -4.59
CA PHE A 220 -13.49 -9.87 -3.63
C PHE A 220 -14.42 -8.74 -4.09
N MET A 221 -14.42 -8.47 -5.40
CA MET A 221 -15.24 -7.41 -5.99
C MET A 221 -16.74 -7.72 -6.05
N LYS A 222 -17.17 -8.92 -5.65
CA LYS A 222 -18.58 -9.20 -5.32
C LYS A 222 -19.06 -8.38 -4.12
N THR A 223 -18.14 -7.95 -3.26
CA THR A 223 -18.41 -7.13 -2.07
C THR A 223 -17.43 -5.95 -2.00
N PRO A 224 -17.61 -4.93 -2.86
CA PRO A 224 -16.70 -3.79 -2.93
C PRO A 224 -16.90 -2.84 -1.73
N CYS A 225 -15.85 -2.09 -1.43
CA CYS A 225 -15.87 -1.08 -0.37
C CYS A 225 -15.02 0.14 -0.73
N THR A 226 -15.31 1.23 -0.04
CA THR A 226 -14.67 2.53 -0.25
C THR A 226 -13.93 2.96 1.01
N LEU A 227 -12.72 3.51 0.84
CA LEU A 227 -11.97 4.14 1.92
C LEU A 227 -12.66 5.43 2.40
N LYS A 228 -12.93 5.51 3.70
CA LYS A 228 -13.55 6.69 4.32
C LYS A 228 -12.55 7.57 5.05
N ARG A 229 -11.62 6.94 5.77
CA ARG A 229 -10.66 7.67 6.59
C ARG A 229 -9.42 6.83 6.84
N VAL A 230 -8.28 7.47 6.87
CA VAL A 230 -7.02 6.92 7.41
C VAL A 230 -6.55 7.80 8.56
N SER A 231 -5.91 7.18 9.54
CA SER A 231 -5.31 7.89 10.66
C SER A 231 -4.07 8.67 10.20
N GLN A 232 -3.95 9.91 10.68
CA GLN A 232 -2.79 10.77 10.47
C GLN A 232 -1.75 10.65 11.60
N ASP A 233 -2.09 9.95 12.67
CA ASP A 233 -1.17 9.69 13.78
C ASP A 233 -0.22 8.54 13.40
N ALA A 234 1.08 8.82 13.43
CA ALA A 234 2.13 7.85 13.09
C ALA A 234 2.13 6.61 13.98
N ASN A 235 1.58 6.71 15.20
CA ASN A 235 1.47 5.58 16.14
C ASN A 235 0.13 4.85 16.06
N SER A 236 -0.78 5.29 15.18
CA SER A 236 -2.10 4.69 15.00
C SER A 236 -2.27 4.34 13.54
N ASP A 237 -1.78 3.17 13.14
CA ASP A 237 -1.95 2.64 11.80
C ASP A 237 -3.39 2.11 11.60
N LEU A 238 -4.38 3.01 11.57
CA LEU A 238 -5.80 2.67 11.48
C LEU A 238 -6.44 3.24 10.22
N ALA A 239 -7.36 2.49 9.64
CA ALA A 239 -8.22 2.95 8.57
C ALA A 239 -9.64 2.43 8.69
N LEU A 240 -10.56 3.18 8.08
CA LEU A 240 -11.97 2.89 8.04
C LEU A 240 -12.41 2.74 6.59
N LEU A 241 -12.81 1.53 6.21
CA LEU A 241 -13.53 1.25 4.98
C LEU A 241 -15.03 1.28 5.25
N GLN A 242 -15.84 1.47 4.20
CA GLN A 242 -17.27 1.23 4.25
C GLN A 242 -17.69 0.41 3.04
N LEU A 243 -18.50 -0.62 3.24
CA LEU A 243 -19.16 -1.33 2.15
C LEU A 243 -19.90 -0.34 1.25
N ASP A 244 -19.80 -0.51 -0.07
CA ASP A 244 -20.47 0.40 -1.01
C ASP A 244 -22.00 0.36 -0.89
N ARG A 245 -22.54 -0.78 -0.41
CA ARG A 245 -23.97 -0.92 -0.09
C ARG A 245 -24.40 -0.12 1.15
N GLY A 246 -23.47 0.35 1.97
CA GLY A 246 -23.73 1.16 3.15
C GLY A 246 -24.44 0.43 4.30
N VAL A 247 -24.44 -0.91 4.30
CA VAL A 247 -25.10 -1.74 5.32
C VAL A 247 -24.30 -3.00 5.61
N THR A 248 -24.18 -3.35 6.89
CA THR A 248 -23.60 -4.63 7.33
C THR A 248 -24.63 -5.73 7.11
N PRO A 249 -24.29 -6.84 6.41
CA PRO A 249 -25.26 -7.91 6.16
C PRO A 249 -25.84 -8.52 7.44
N ASP A 250 -27.09 -8.97 7.36
CA ASP A 250 -27.76 -9.63 8.48
C ASP A 250 -26.98 -10.86 8.98
N GLY A 251 -26.99 -11.07 10.29
CA GLY A 251 -26.30 -12.19 10.95
C GLY A 251 -24.79 -12.05 11.05
N LYS A 252 -24.19 -10.97 10.56
CA LYS A 252 -22.78 -10.64 10.78
C LYS A 252 -22.61 -10.02 12.17
N TYR A 253 -21.59 -10.47 12.89
CA TYR A 253 -21.27 -9.91 14.20
C TYR A 253 -20.77 -8.46 14.05
N ILE A 254 -21.22 -7.58 14.95
CA ILE A 254 -20.79 -6.19 15.01
C ILE A 254 -19.98 -6.02 16.29
N PHE A 255 -18.70 -5.71 16.15
CA PHE A 255 -17.81 -5.44 17.28
C PHE A 255 -18.13 -4.05 17.83
N THR A 256 -18.48 -4.00 19.11
CA THR A 256 -18.72 -2.72 19.79
C THR A 256 -17.38 -2.09 20.18
N ILE A 257 -17.23 -0.78 20.02
CA ILE A 257 -16.09 0.00 20.54
C ILE A 257 -16.68 1.10 21.42
N ASP A 258 -16.66 0.89 22.74
CA ASP A 258 -17.31 1.76 23.73
C ASP A 258 -16.44 2.01 24.97
N GLU A 259 -16.97 2.77 25.93
CA GLU A 259 -16.27 3.08 27.18
C GLU A 259 -15.91 1.85 28.01
N THR A 260 -16.73 0.79 27.96
CA THR A 260 -16.46 -0.46 28.67
C THR A 260 -15.23 -1.13 28.10
N ASN A 261 -15.11 -1.20 26.77
CA ASN A 261 -13.95 -1.76 26.10
C ASN A 261 -12.70 -0.92 26.37
N ILE A 262 -12.81 0.41 26.37
CA ILE A 262 -11.71 1.34 26.70
C ILE A 262 -11.20 1.09 28.12
N LYS A 263 -12.08 1.08 29.13
CA LYS A 263 -11.70 0.87 30.54
C LYS A 263 -10.96 -0.45 30.76
N VAL A 264 -11.27 -1.47 29.96
CA VAL A 264 -10.65 -2.80 30.02
C VAL A 264 -9.31 -2.79 29.29
N GLY A 265 -9.26 -2.26 28.07
CA GLY A 265 -8.04 -2.15 27.27
C GLY A 265 -6.95 -1.32 27.96
N ASP A 266 -7.35 -0.25 28.65
CA ASP A 266 -6.44 0.62 29.42
C ASP A 266 -5.88 -0.06 30.69
N LYS A 267 -6.45 -1.20 31.10
CA LYS A 267 -6.10 -1.92 32.33
C LYS A 267 -5.67 -3.36 32.09
N LEU A 268 -5.22 -3.69 30.88
CA LEU A 268 -4.74 -5.05 30.61
C LEU A 268 -3.59 -5.41 31.55
N GLU A 269 -3.68 -6.60 32.13
CA GLU A 269 -2.69 -7.14 33.06
C GLU A 269 -1.75 -8.12 32.34
N ILE A 270 -0.48 -8.17 32.76
CA ILE A 270 0.46 -9.18 32.27
C ILE A 270 -0.12 -10.58 32.52
N ASN A 271 0.04 -11.49 31.55
CA ASN A 271 -0.55 -12.83 31.51
C ASN A 271 -2.08 -12.89 31.32
N GLN A 272 -2.77 -11.75 31.13
CA GLN A 272 -4.18 -11.77 30.75
C GLN A 272 -4.33 -12.46 29.39
N PRO A 273 -5.25 -13.45 29.24
CA PRO A 273 -5.48 -14.15 27.99
C PRO A 273 -6.11 -13.21 26.96
N LEU A 274 -5.59 -13.29 25.73
CA LEU A 274 -6.09 -12.58 24.56
C LEU A 274 -6.29 -13.55 23.40
N TYR A 275 -7.25 -13.22 22.54
CA TYR A 275 -7.61 -13.97 21.36
C TYR A 275 -7.62 -13.06 20.14
N MET A 276 -7.19 -13.59 19.01
CA MET A 276 -7.24 -12.89 17.73
C MET A 276 -8.02 -13.72 16.72
N ILE A 277 -8.94 -13.05 16.02
CA ILE A 277 -9.74 -13.64 14.95
C ILE A 277 -9.32 -12.95 13.66
N GLY A 278 -8.79 -13.69 12.69
CA GLY A 278 -8.33 -13.05 11.45
C GLY A 278 -7.86 -14.01 10.39
N TYR A 279 -7.26 -13.46 9.34
CA TYR A 279 -6.80 -14.22 8.18
C TYR A 279 -5.27 -14.16 8.08
N ASN A 280 -4.60 -14.90 8.96
CA ASN A 280 -3.15 -15.09 8.90
C ASN A 280 -2.78 -15.62 7.51
N HIS A 281 -1.76 -15.03 6.89
CA HIS A 281 -1.27 -15.35 5.55
C HIS A 281 -2.35 -15.30 4.43
N GLY A 282 -3.39 -14.46 4.62
CA GLY A 282 -4.40 -14.15 3.60
C GLY A 282 -5.15 -15.38 3.09
N VAL A 283 -5.45 -15.40 1.80
CA VAL A 283 -6.17 -16.51 1.13
C VAL A 283 -5.42 -17.84 1.31
N THR A 284 -4.08 -17.82 1.21
CA THR A 284 -3.23 -19.01 1.17
C THR A 284 -3.46 -19.95 2.36
N LEU A 285 -3.54 -19.41 3.57
CA LEU A 285 -3.77 -20.21 4.78
C LEU A 285 -5.26 -20.27 5.17
N ALA A 286 -6.07 -19.30 4.72
CA ALA A 286 -7.50 -19.30 4.96
C ALA A 286 -8.26 -20.36 4.14
N GLN A 287 -7.72 -20.79 3.00
CA GLN A 287 -8.35 -21.75 2.10
C GLN A 287 -8.69 -23.07 2.82
N THR A 288 -9.96 -23.48 2.76
CA THR A 288 -10.42 -24.81 3.18
C THR A 288 -11.21 -25.48 2.06
N THR A 289 -11.65 -26.73 2.28
CA THR A 289 -12.55 -27.43 1.35
C THR A 289 -13.94 -26.79 1.24
N SER A 290 -14.31 -25.87 2.14
CA SER A 290 -15.61 -25.19 2.19
C SER A 290 -15.50 -23.66 2.06
N GLY A 291 -14.46 -23.20 1.36
CA GLY A 291 -14.16 -21.76 1.20
C GLY A 291 -13.12 -21.28 2.21
N ILE A 292 -12.93 -19.97 2.31
CA ILE A 292 -11.99 -19.39 3.27
C ILE A 292 -12.53 -19.47 4.69
N SER A 293 -11.68 -19.67 5.70
CA SER A 293 -12.09 -19.54 7.09
C SER A 293 -11.11 -18.71 7.91
N ALA A 294 -11.64 -17.85 8.78
CA ALA A 294 -10.83 -17.10 9.72
C ALA A 294 -10.17 -18.05 10.74
N GLN A 295 -8.90 -17.78 11.07
CA GLN A 295 -8.21 -18.49 12.14
C GLN A 295 -8.52 -17.85 13.49
N PHE A 296 -8.48 -18.69 14.52
CA PHE A 296 -8.59 -18.30 15.91
C PHE A 296 -7.27 -18.61 16.62
N THR A 297 -6.55 -17.56 17.01
CA THR A 297 -5.25 -17.67 17.67
C THR A 297 -5.33 -17.06 19.07
N SER A 298 -4.42 -17.47 19.96
CA SER A 298 -4.45 -17.05 21.36
C SER A 298 -3.04 -16.83 21.89
N GLY A 299 -2.96 -16.05 22.96
CA GLY A 299 -1.73 -15.72 23.65
C GLY A 299 -2.07 -14.92 24.90
N THR A 300 -1.07 -14.25 25.45
CA THR A 300 -1.23 -13.42 26.65
C THR A 300 -0.57 -12.07 26.45
N VAL A 301 -1.03 -11.10 27.23
CA VAL A 301 -0.33 -9.81 27.40
C VAL A 301 1.07 -10.08 27.96
N THR A 302 2.10 -9.60 27.25
CA THR A 302 3.52 -9.82 27.61
C THR A 302 4.16 -8.61 28.28
N GLN A 303 3.52 -7.45 28.21
CA GLN A 303 3.98 -6.21 28.81
C GLN A 303 2.79 -5.36 29.28
N GLN A 304 2.95 -4.64 30.38
CA GLN A 304 1.99 -3.61 30.80
C GLN A 304 1.80 -2.60 29.65
N PRO A 305 0.56 -2.32 29.19
CA PRO A 305 0.33 -1.33 28.16
C PRO A 305 0.84 0.06 28.58
N ASP A 306 1.53 0.73 27.66
CA ASP A 306 2.05 2.10 27.84
C ASP A 306 1.12 3.18 27.26
N GLY A 307 -0.07 2.79 26.78
CA GLY A 307 -1.03 3.64 26.09
C GLY A 307 -0.75 3.82 24.59
N ASN A 308 0.41 3.40 24.10
CA ASN A 308 0.77 3.46 22.68
C ASN A 308 0.55 2.13 21.98
N ARG A 309 0.85 1.02 22.66
CA ARG A 309 0.74 -0.34 22.12
C ARG A 309 0.32 -1.35 23.18
N VAL A 310 -0.34 -2.41 22.74
CA VAL A 310 -0.54 -3.63 23.53
C VAL A 310 0.42 -4.68 22.99
N MET A 311 1.30 -5.23 23.84
CA MET A 311 2.22 -6.29 23.43
C MET A 311 1.70 -7.65 23.91
N TYR A 312 1.69 -8.64 23.02
CA TYR A 312 1.20 -9.98 23.32
C TYR A 312 1.97 -11.07 22.57
N SER A 313 1.77 -12.32 22.99
CA SER A 313 2.39 -13.52 22.44
C SER A 313 1.56 -14.24 21.37
N ILE A 314 0.44 -13.65 20.92
CA ILE A 314 -0.40 -14.24 19.86
C ILE A 314 0.42 -14.34 18.57
N PRO A 315 0.52 -15.52 17.92
CA PRO A 315 1.18 -15.65 16.63
C PRO A 315 0.45 -14.87 15.52
N ALA A 316 1.19 -14.04 14.79
CA ALA A 316 0.67 -13.22 13.71
C ALA A 316 1.58 -13.34 12.48
N MET A 317 0.97 -13.33 11.30
CA MET A 317 1.67 -13.32 10.00
C MET A 317 1.12 -12.17 9.15
N GLN A 318 1.76 -11.88 8.02
CA GLN A 318 1.17 -11.01 6.99
C GLN A 318 -0.29 -11.42 6.71
N GLY A 319 -1.20 -10.47 6.50
CA GLY A 319 -2.63 -10.74 6.35
C GLY A 319 -3.44 -10.66 7.65
N SER A 320 -2.80 -10.90 8.80
CA SER A 320 -3.43 -10.72 10.13
C SER A 320 -3.56 -9.26 10.56
N SER A 321 -2.86 -8.35 9.89
CA SER A 321 -2.98 -6.90 10.10
C SER A 321 -4.43 -6.46 10.01
N GLY A 322 -4.93 -5.81 11.06
CA GLY A 322 -6.29 -5.28 11.17
C GLY A 322 -7.26 -6.21 11.87
N SER A 323 -6.79 -7.38 12.32
CA SER A 323 -7.61 -8.33 13.09
C SER A 323 -8.03 -7.73 14.44
N PRO A 324 -9.28 -7.95 14.89
CA PRO A 324 -9.66 -7.64 16.26
C PRO A 324 -8.92 -8.56 17.23
N VAL A 325 -8.37 -7.96 18.29
CA VAL A 325 -7.84 -8.68 19.45
C VAL A 325 -8.80 -8.48 20.61
N VAL A 326 -9.29 -9.58 21.16
CA VAL A 326 -10.33 -9.60 22.20
C VAL A 326 -9.87 -10.30 23.48
N ASP A 327 -10.47 -9.93 24.60
CA ASP A 327 -10.26 -10.60 25.89
C ASP A 327 -11.15 -11.85 26.07
N ASP A 328 -11.11 -12.46 27.26
CA ASP A 328 -11.94 -13.62 27.66
C ASP A 328 -13.44 -13.33 27.83
N HIS A 329 -13.87 -12.10 27.57
CA HIS A 329 -15.27 -11.70 27.46
C HIS A 329 -15.69 -11.40 26.01
N GLY A 330 -14.75 -11.46 25.06
CA GLY A 330 -14.96 -11.11 23.66
C GLY A 330 -14.98 -9.59 23.40
N ARG A 331 -14.47 -8.77 24.33
CA ARG A 331 -14.39 -7.31 24.15
C ARG A 331 -13.15 -6.97 23.35
N VAL A 332 -13.26 -6.08 22.36
CA VAL A 332 -12.09 -5.59 21.61
C VAL A 332 -11.21 -4.76 22.53
N VAL A 333 -9.95 -5.15 22.67
CA VAL A 333 -8.95 -4.44 23.48
C VAL A 333 -7.83 -3.85 22.61
N ALA A 334 -7.62 -4.40 21.42
CA ALA A 334 -6.68 -3.86 20.45
C ALA A 334 -7.04 -4.27 19.00
N VAL A 335 -6.43 -3.60 18.02
CA VAL A 335 -6.40 -4.01 16.61
C VAL A 335 -4.99 -4.48 16.30
N ASN A 336 -4.85 -5.72 15.84
CA ASN A 336 -3.54 -6.31 15.56
C ASN A 336 -2.79 -5.53 14.47
N PHE A 337 -1.53 -5.22 14.73
CA PHE A 337 -0.60 -4.63 13.78
C PHE A 337 0.57 -5.61 13.63
N ALA A 338 0.59 -6.36 12.52
CA ALA A 338 1.72 -7.22 12.21
C ALA A 338 2.89 -6.31 11.81
N GLY A 339 3.84 -6.10 12.72
CA GLY A 339 5.03 -5.29 12.44
C GLY A 339 5.90 -5.92 11.35
N THR A 340 6.68 -5.09 10.66
CA THR A 340 7.58 -5.50 9.56
C THR A 340 8.89 -6.15 10.01
N ASN A 341 9.12 -6.38 11.31
CA ASN A 341 10.37 -6.98 11.80
C ASN A 341 10.08 -8.30 12.50
N GLY A 342 10.61 -9.39 11.94
CA GLY A 342 10.44 -10.78 12.37
C GLY A 342 10.87 -11.08 13.80
N SER A 343 10.11 -10.61 14.79
CA SER A 343 10.14 -11.17 16.14
C SER A 343 9.24 -12.40 16.17
N ASP A 344 9.86 -13.57 16.11
CA ASP A 344 9.21 -14.89 16.00
C ASP A 344 8.15 -15.22 17.06
N ASN A 345 7.90 -14.39 18.07
CA ASN A 345 6.89 -14.64 19.12
C ASN A 345 6.30 -13.39 19.81
N PHE A 346 6.53 -12.18 19.31
CA PHE A 346 6.00 -10.95 19.91
C PHE A 346 5.29 -10.10 18.87
N ASN A 347 4.04 -9.75 19.16
CA ASN A 347 3.22 -8.93 18.29
C ASN A 347 2.63 -7.74 19.05
N PHE A 348 2.25 -6.72 18.29
CA PHE A 348 1.73 -5.48 18.81
C PHE A 348 0.32 -5.24 18.30
N GLY A 349 -0.53 -4.72 19.16
CA GLY A 349 -1.85 -4.22 18.79
C GLY A 349 -1.98 -2.74 19.09
N ILE A 350 -2.73 -2.03 18.26
CA ILE A 350 -3.15 -0.66 18.47
C ILE A 350 -4.24 -0.66 19.55
N PRO A 351 -4.02 -0.04 20.73
CA PRO A 351 -4.96 -0.05 21.83
C PRO A 351 -6.35 0.49 21.46
N VAL A 352 -7.40 -0.08 22.04
CA VAL A 352 -8.79 0.34 21.79
C VAL A 352 -9.05 1.82 22.10
N LEU A 353 -8.31 2.44 23.03
CA LEU A 353 -8.38 3.89 23.28
C LEU A 353 -7.99 4.72 22.04
N ARG A 354 -6.96 4.29 21.30
CA ARG A 354 -6.54 4.93 20.04
C ARG A 354 -7.55 4.68 18.94
N VAL A 355 -8.14 3.48 18.90
CA VAL A 355 -9.27 3.17 18.01
C VAL A 355 -10.45 4.11 18.28
N ALA A 356 -10.87 4.27 19.53
CA ALA A 356 -11.97 5.15 19.90
C ALA A 356 -11.68 6.62 19.56
N THR A 357 -10.43 7.05 19.72
CA THR A 357 -9.98 8.40 19.33
C THR A 357 -10.04 8.59 17.81
N PHE A 358 -9.60 7.59 17.05
CA PHE A 358 -9.69 7.59 15.59
C PHE A 358 -11.13 7.62 15.07
N LEU A 359 -12.07 6.98 15.78
CA LEU A 359 -13.47 6.89 15.37
C LEU A 359 -14.28 8.17 15.62
N LYS A 360 -13.87 9.00 16.58
CA LYS A 360 -14.42 10.35 16.81
C LYS A 360 -14.06 11.29 15.66
#